data_AF-A0A1B8UP12-F1
#
_entry.id   AF-A0A1B8UP12-F1
#
_cell.length_a   1.000
_cell.length_b   1.000
_cell.length_c   1.000
_cell.angle_alpha   90.00
_cell.angle_beta   90.00
_cell.angle_gamma   90.00
#
_symmetry.space_group_name_H-M   'P 1'
#
loop_
_entity.id
_entity.type
_entity.pdbx_description
1 polymer ?
#
loop_
_entity_poly.entity_id
_entity_poly.type
_entity_poly.pdbx_seq_one_letter_code
_entity_poly.pdbx_strand_id
1 'polypeptide(L)'
;MDMAVGVNDLGDISTFNDKRLREHQYYRLQVKLEDEVVYAKFSSLENLVKTHFLHVVVHNSEKWNALLIFRDQLRANPNLGQEYVELKKTHAALYNNDELAYTAGKEVFVKKVIQDFRSNNS
;
A
#
# COMPACT_ATOMS: atom_id res chain seq x y z
N MET A 1 0.92 -6.89 6.51
CA MET A 1 1.96 -7.11 5.48
C MET A 1 1.59 -6.31 4.24
N ASP A 2 2.55 -5.76 3.52
CA ASP A 2 2.32 -4.95 2.31
C ASP A 2 2.99 -5.67 1.12
N MET A 3 2.29 -5.78 0.00
CA MET A 3 2.76 -6.43 -1.24
C MET A 3 2.50 -5.52 -2.43
N ALA A 4 3.36 -5.57 -3.44
CA ALA A 4 3.17 -4.87 -4.71
C ALA A 4 3.14 -5.87 -5.88
N VAL A 5 2.22 -5.68 -6.81
CA VAL A 5 2.09 -6.45 -8.05
C VAL A 5 2.09 -5.47 -9.22
N GLY A 6 3.01 -5.72 -10.16
CA GLY A 6 3.10 -4.98 -11.42
C GLY A 6 2.16 -5.57 -12.47
N VAL A 7 1.35 -4.72 -13.09
CA VAL A 7 0.52 -5.06 -14.26
C VAL A 7 0.96 -4.23 -15.47
N ASN A 8 0.62 -4.65 -16.69
CA ASN A 8 0.97 -3.88 -17.89
C ASN A 8 0.12 -2.61 -18.04
N ASP A 9 -1.12 -2.64 -17.57
CA ASP A 9 -2.07 -1.54 -17.64
C ASP A 9 -3.11 -1.67 -16.50
N LEU A 10 -3.64 -0.54 -16.01
CA LEU A 10 -4.68 -0.50 -14.97
C LEU A 10 -6.10 -0.44 -15.56
N GLY A 11 -6.24 -0.05 -16.84
CA GLY A 11 -7.51 -0.04 -17.56
C GLY A 11 -8.15 -1.43 -17.67
N ASP A 12 -7.34 -2.48 -17.52
CA ASP A 12 -7.78 -3.86 -17.44
C ASP A 12 -7.67 -4.47 -16.02
N ILE A 13 -7.85 -3.67 -14.96
CA ILE A 13 -7.97 -4.24 -13.60
C ILE A 13 -9.14 -5.23 -13.48
N SER A 14 -10.09 -5.21 -14.44
CA SER A 14 -11.13 -6.23 -14.62
C SER A 14 -10.61 -7.63 -14.94
N THR A 15 -9.43 -7.77 -15.58
CA THR A 15 -8.75 -9.08 -15.71
C THR A 15 -7.99 -9.47 -14.45
N PHE A 16 -7.71 -8.52 -13.56
CA PHE A 16 -7.29 -8.84 -12.21
C PHE A 16 -8.45 -9.59 -11.55
N ASN A 17 -8.23 -10.87 -11.23
CA ASN A 17 -9.30 -11.81 -10.91
C ASN A 17 -9.87 -11.53 -9.52
N ASP A 18 -10.66 -10.47 -9.44
CA ASP A 18 -11.40 -9.98 -8.29
C ASP A 18 -12.15 -11.09 -7.58
N LYS A 19 -12.72 -12.02 -8.36
CA LYS A 19 -13.42 -13.19 -7.83
C LYS A 19 -12.48 -14.08 -7.04
N ARG A 20 -11.32 -14.43 -7.61
CA ARG A 20 -10.29 -15.23 -6.93
C ARG A 20 -9.69 -14.52 -5.73
N LEU A 21 -9.53 -13.20 -5.79
CA LEU A 21 -9.08 -12.40 -4.64
C LEU A 21 -10.12 -12.45 -3.50
N ARG A 22 -11.40 -12.32 -3.83
CA ARG A 22 -12.50 -12.45 -2.85
C ARG A 22 -12.56 -13.84 -2.21
N GLU A 23 -12.32 -14.91 -2.97
CA GLU A 23 -12.19 -16.29 -2.44
C GLU A 23 -11.07 -16.41 -1.38
N HIS A 24 -10.08 -15.53 -1.43
CA HIS A 24 -9.00 -15.42 -0.45
C HIS A 24 -9.12 -14.23 0.50
N GLN A 25 -10.33 -13.67 0.64
CA GLN A 25 -10.68 -12.56 1.53
C GLN A 25 -9.99 -11.23 1.22
N TYR A 26 -9.51 -11.04 -0.02
CA TYR A 26 -9.05 -9.75 -0.52
C TYR A 26 -10.19 -8.97 -1.15
N TYR A 27 -10.35 -7.71 -0.74
CA TYR A 27 -11.37 -6.82 -1.27
C TYR A 27 -10.74 -5.51 -1.70
N ARG A 28 -11.18 -5.01 -2.85
CA ARG A 28 -10.76 -3.72 -3.37
C ARG A 28 -11.25 -2.59 -2.45
N LEU A 29 -10.35 -1.71 -2.05
CA LEU A 29 -10.68 -0.51 -1.29
C LEU A 29 -11.31 0.53 -2.22
N GLN A 30 -12.29 1.28 -1.74
CA GLN A 30 -12.99 2.30 -2.53
C GLN A 30 -12.28 3.67 -2.50
N VAL A 31 -10.95 3.66 -2.50
CA VAL A 31 -10.13 4.86 -2.61
C VAL A 31 -9.84 5.16 -4.08
N LYS A 32 -9.93 6.43 -4.47
CA LYS A 32 -9.59 6.88 -5.83
C LYS A 32 -8.12 7.28 -5.85
N LEU A 33 -7.30 6.44 -6.45
CA LEU A 33 -5.89 6.68 -6.72
C LEU A 33 -5.69 6.54 -8.23
N GLU A 34 -5.01 7.49 -8.86
CA GLU A 34 -4.86 7.53 -10.32
C GLU A 34 -3.95 6.41 -10.83
N ASP A 35 -2.85 6.14 -10.12
CA ASP A 35 -1.79 5.22 -10.56
C ASP A 35 -1.79 3.87 -9.83
N GLU A 36 -2.84 3.58 -9.06
CA GLU A 36 -2.84 2.44 -8.13
C GLU A 36 -4.24 1.92 -7.82
N VAL A 37 -4.36 0.59 -7.71
CA VAL A 37 -5.51 -0.07 -7.09
C VAL A 37 -5.05 -0.82 -5.85
N VAL A 38 -5.75 -0.62 -4.73
CA VAL A 38 -5.42 -1.25 -3.45
C VAL A 38 -6.48 -2.28 -3.07
N TYR A 39 -6.01 -3.48 -2.73
CA TYR A 39 -6.82 -4.50 -2.06
C TYR A 39 -6.35 -4.68 -0.62
N ALA A 40 -7.29 -4.95 0.28
CA ALA A 40 -7.00 -5.35 1.65
C ALA A 40 -7.50 -6.77 1.92
N LYS A 41 -6.69 -7.59 2.59
CA LYS A 41 -7.11 -8.86 3.15
C LYS A 41 -7.64 -8.67 4.56
N PHE A 42 -8.80 -9.24 4.85
CA PHE A 42 -9.38 -9.22 6.20
C PHE A 42 -9.11 -10.54 6.93
N SER A 43 -8.85 -10.47 8.24
CA SER A 43 -8.71 -11.67 9.09
C SER A 43 -10.04 -12.42 9.21
N SER A 44 -11.15 -11.69 9.30
CA SER A 44 -12.51 -12.20 9.18
C SER A 44 -13.43 -11.08 8.68
N LEU A 45 -14.56 -11.46 8.09
CA LEU A 45 -15.60 -10.51 7.67
C LEU A 45 -16.44 -9.99 8.84
N GLU A 46 -16.29 -10.58 10.02
CA GLU A 46 -16.97 -10.15 11.25
C GLU A 46 -16.22 -9.01 11.94
N ASN A 47 -14.89 -9.14 12.08
CA ASN A 47 -14.08 -8.17 12.82
C ASN A 47 -13.44 -7.12 11.92
N LEU A 48 -13.50 -7.31 10.59
CA LEU A 48 -13.00 -6.39 9.56
C LEU A 48 -11.56 -5.90 9.79
N VAL A 49 -10.73 -6.68 10.47
CA VAL A 49 -9.33 -6.34 10.71
C VAL A 49 -8.50 -6.61 9.45
N LYS A 50 -7.93 -5.55 8.87
CA LYS A 50 -7.05 -5.61 7.70
C LYS A 50 -5.68 -6.18 8.10
N THR A 51 -5.23 -7.24 7.42
CA THR A 51 -3.96 -7.95 7.72
C THR A 51 -2.91 -7.76 6.63
N HIS A 52 -3.35 -7.68 5.37
CA HIS A 52 -2.49 -7.54 4.21
C HIS A 52 -2.99 -6.43 3.30
N PHE A 53 -2.08 -5.68 2.70
CA PHE A 53 -2.37 -4.74 1.62
C PHE A 53 -1.68 -5.22 0.35
N LEU A 54 -2.42 -5.21 -0.75
CA LEU A 54 -1.94 -5.53 -2.08
C LEU A 54 -2.08 -4.29 -2.95
N HIS A 55 -0.93 -3.75 -3.34
CA HIS A 55 -0.78 -2.59 -4.20
C HIS A 55 -0.64 -3.08 -5.65
N VAL A 56 -1.62 -2.80 -6.50
CA VAL A 56 -1.60 -3.14 -7.92
C VAL A 56 -1.29 -1.86 -8.69
N VAL A 57 -0.16 -1.86 -9.40
CA VAL A 57 0.39 -0.67 -10.07
C VAL A 57 0.94 -1.05 -11.44
N VAL A 58 1.06 -0.09 -12.36
CA VAL A 58 1.69 -0.35 -13.66
C VAL A 58 3.17 -0.66 -13.47
N HIS A 59 3.64 -1.77 -14.04
CA HIS A 59 5.04 -2.19 -13.97
C HIS A 59 5.96 -1.12 -14.59
N ASN A 60 7.12 -0.87 -13.98
CA ASN A 60 8.07 0.19 -14.37
C ASN A 60 7.54 1.64 -14.33
N SER A 61 6.31 1.89 -13.85
CA SER A 61 5.80 3.25 -13.64
C SER A 61 6.55 4.00 -12.55
N GLU A 62 6.32 5.30 -12.44
CA GLU A 62 6.80 6.14 -11.33
C GLU A 62 6.42 5.52 -9.98
N LYS A 63 5.15 5.10 -9.85
CA LYS A 63 4.61 4.50 -8.63
C LYS A 63 5.27 3.16 -8.30
N TRP A 64 5.53 2.31 -9.29
CA TRP A 64 6.27 1.05 -9.11
C TRP A 64 7.67 1.31 -8.56
N ASN A 65 8.41 2.23 -9.18
CA ASN A 65 9.76 2.60 -8.76
C ASN A 65 9.77 3.23 -7.37
N ALA A 66 8.77 4.07 -7.05
CA ALA A 66 8.57 4.64 -5.74
C ALA A 66 8.38 3.56 -4.65
N LEU A 67 7.58 2.51 -4.91
CA LEU A 67 7.41 1.39 -3.99
C LEU A 67 8.70 0.58 -3.79
N LEU A 68 9.51 0.40 -4.84
CA LEU A 68 10.82 -0.25 -4.74
C LEU A 68 11.81 0.58 -3.90
N ILE A 69 11.91 1.88 -4.16
CA ILE A 69 12.72 2.81 -3.35
C ILE A 69 12.30 2.71 -1.89
N PHE A 70 11.00 2.82 -1.61
CA PHE A 70 10.49 2.75 -0.24
C PHE A 70 10.87 1.44 0.46
N ARG A 71 10.66 0.30 -0.22
CA ARG A 71 11.06 -1.02 0.29
C ARG A 71 12.55 -1.07 0.62
N ASP A 72 13.39 -0.56 -0.27
CA ASP A 72 14.84 -0.65 -0.12
C ASP A 72 15.34 0.30 0.99
N GLN A 73 14.73 1.48 1.15
CA GLN A 73 15.00 2.39 2.28
C GLN A 73 14.63 1.77 3.62
N LEU A 74 13.46 1.12 3.74
CA LEU A 74 13.07 0.43 4.98
C LEU A 74 14.01 -0.73 5.33
N ARG A 75 14.56 -1.41 4.32
CA ARG A 75 15.53 -2.51 4.52
C ARG A 75 16.91 -2.02 4.91
N ALA A 76 17.33 -0.89 4.36
CA ALA A 76 18.63 -0.28 4.63
C ALA A 76 18.68 0.44 5.99
N ASN A 77 17.54 0.93 6.49
CA ASN A 77 17.45 1.70 7.73
C ASN A 77 16.45 1.07 8.73
N PRO A 78 16.92 0.29 9.72
CA PRO A 78 16.06 -0.34 10.73
C PRO A 78 15.23 0.66 11.54
N ASN A 79 15.76 1.86 11.83
CA ASN A 79 15.04 2.89 12.58
C ASN A 79 13.83 3.38 11.78
N LEU A 80 14.01 3.62 10.48
CA LEU A 80 12.91 3.99 9.58
C LEU A 80 11.88 2.86 9.46
N GLY A 81 12.33 1.60 9.44
CA GLY A 81 11.47 0.43 9.54
C GLY A 81 10.59 0.45 10.80
N GLN A 82 11.16 0.81 11.94
CA GLN A 82 10.44 0.90 13.21
C GLN A 82 9.45 2.06 13.25
N GLU A 83 9.83 3.25 12.76
CA GLU A 83 8.91 4.38 12.59
C GLU A 83 7.69 3.98 11.74
N TYR A 84 7.92 3.24 10.65
CA TYR A 84 6.85 2.78 9.78
C TYR A 84 5.93 1.75 10.47
N VAL A 85 6.47 0.88 11.33
CA VAL A 85 5.67 -0.07 12.13
C VAL A 85 4.80 0.67 13.14
N GLU A 86 5.35 1.66 13.85
CA GLU A 86 4.60 2.45 14.84
C GLU A 86 3.52 3.31 14.17
N LEU A 87 3.79 3.87 12.99
CA LEU A 87 2.79 4.54 12.17
C LEU A 87 1.62 3.60 11.84
N LYS A 88 1.91 2.37 11.40
CA LYS A 88 0.88 1.37 11.09
C LYS A 88 0.05 0.97 12.30
N LYS A 89 0.67 0.81 13.48
CA LYS A 89 -0.05 0.52 14.74
C LYS A 89 -0.98 1.68 15.12
N THR A 90 -0.46 2.91 15.08
CA THR A 90 -1.21 4.13 15.38
C THR A 90 -2.41 4.27 14.45
N HIS A 91 -2.23 4.03 13.15
CA HIS A 91 -3.32 4.10 12.18
C HIS A 91 -4.34 2.98 12.33
N ALA A 92 -3.93 1.75 12.69
CA ALA A 92 -4.87 0.68 13.00
C ALA A 92 -5.76 1.01 14.20
N ALA A 93 -5.22 1.72 15.19
CA ALA A 93 -5.97 2.17 16.36
C ALA A 93 -6.90 3.36 16.06
N LEU A 94 -6.47 4.31 15.23
CA LEU A 94 -7.20 5.56 14.98
C LEU A 94 -8.23 5.46 13.85
N TYR A 95 -7.99 4.64 12.82
CA TYR A 95 -8.74 4.69 11.56
C TYR A 95 -9.38 3.35 11.18
N ASN A 96 -9.76 2.54 12.17
CA ASN A 96 -10.34 1.21 11.92
C ASN A 96 -11.55 1.25 10.96
N ASN A 97 -12.27 2.39 10.92
CA ASN A 97 -13.42 2.63 10.04
C ASN A 97 -13.26 3.82 9.06
N ASP A 98 -12.07 4.44 8.94
CA ASP A 98 -11.85 5.60 8.05
C ASP A 98 -10.70 5.33 7.05
N GLU A 99 -11.08 4.84 5.88
CA GLU A 99 -10.12 4.47 4.83
C GLU A 99 -9.43 5.68 4.19
N LEU A 100 -10.07 6.86 4.21
CA LEU A 100 -9.52 8.08 3.63
C LEU A 100 -8.40 8.64 4.51
N ALA A 101 -8.65 8.76 5.81
CA ALA A 101 -7.65 9.25 6.76
C ALA A 101 -6.47 8.26 6.90
N TYR A 102 -6.75 6.96 6.84
CA TYR A 102 -5.72 5.91 6.80
C TYR A 102 -4.78 6.06 5.60
N THR A 103 -5.35 6.32 4.42
CA THR A 103 -4.57 6.44 3.17
C THR A 103 -3.73 7.70 3.16
N ALA A 104 -4.27 8.84 3.60
CA ALA A 104 -3.57 10.13 3.61
C ALA A 104 -2.32 10.12 4.53
N GLY A 105 -2.43 9.58 5.75
CA GLY A 105 -1.31 9.53 6.69
C GLY A 105 -0.15 8.65 6.20
N LYS A 106 -0.47 7.46 5.68
CA LYS A 106 0.52 6.55 5.09
C LYS A 106 1.18 7.17 3.86
N GLU A 107 0.41 7.86 3.02
CA GLU A 107 0.93 8.47 1.80
C GLU A 107 1.94 9.59 2.09
N VAL A 108 1.71 10.42 3.10
CA VAL A 108 2.65 11.47 3.52
C VAL A 108 4.00 10.87 3.95
N PHE A 109 3.97 9.83 4.78
CA PHE A 109 5.21 9.18 5.23
C PHE A 109 5.98 8.54 4.07
N VAL A 110 5.28 7.81 3.19
CA VAL A 110 5.88 7.17 2.03
C VAL A 110 6.50 8.22 1.10
N LYS A 111 5.78 9.31 0.80
CA LYS A 111 6.29 10.42 -0.03
C LYS A 111 7.54 11.05 0.56
N LYS A 112 7.56 11.30 1.87
CA LYS A 112 8.73 11.87 2.56
C LYS A 112 9.97 10.98 2.37
N VAL A 113 9.85 9.68 2.65
CA VAL A 113 10.98 8.74 2.50
C VAL A 113 11.52 8.70 1.07
N ILE A 114 10.62 8.71 0.07
CA ILE A 114 11.02 8.72 -1.34
C ILE A 114 11.71 10.04 -1.70
N GLN A 115 11.19 11.18 -1.24
CA GLN A 115 11.79 12.50 -1.48
C GLN A 115 13.17 12.63 -0.84
N ASP A 116 13.34 12.16 0.39
CA ASP A 116 14.63 12.17 1.08
C ASP A 116 15.66 11.33 0.30
N PHE A 117 15.27 10.15 -0.18
CA PHE A 117 16.14 9.32 -1.02
C PHE A 117 16.51 10.02 -2.34
N ARG A 118 15.51 10.55 -3.07
CA ARG A 118 15.75 11.24 -4.35
C ARG A 118 16.67 12.44 -4.17
N SER A 119 16.46 13.26 -3.14
CA SER A 119 17.27 14.44 -2.85
C SER A 119 18.73 14.11 -2.54
N ASN A 120 18.97 13.00 -1.84
CA ASN A 120 20.34 12.56 -1.49
C ASN A 120 21.10 11.89 -2.63
N ASN A 121 20.42 11.57 -3.74
CA ASN A 121 20.99 10.89 -4.91
C ASN A 121 20.80 11.71 -6.21
N SER A 122 20.52 13.01 -6.08
CA SER A 122 20.42 13.98 -7.20
C SER A 122 21.68 14.82 -7.33
#